data_AF-A0A819BHF5-F1
#
_entry.id   AF-A0A819BHF5-F1
#
_cell.length_a   1.000
_cell.length_b   1.000
_cell.length_c   1.000
_cell.angle_alpha   90.00
_cell.angle_beta   90.00
_cell.angle_gamma   90.00
#
_symmetry.space_group_name_H-M   'P 1'
#
loop_
_entity.id
_entity.type
_entity.pdbx_description
1 polymer ?
#
loop_
_entity_poly.entity_id
_entity_poly.type
_entity_poly.pdbx_seq_one_letter_code
_entity_poly.pdbx_strand_id
1 'polypeptide(L)'
;MGSRSFSTPIVSDGMVYTCADDGTLYALEGTSAGTTKKSSSRKILYFEGNKSDKAFSNFPLSTGLFIKDYFKGAGYELMDALTLTEFMKSQIESKTTSVVIFADNKIPQSIANERSENALIRKYLNANGKVVFFAPNPTVYIYNDTATGVLDSLDYEIPGKIFGVKHIEPQFSNGYYPAIPTKEGLRFGLKTFWTGFYAINPDEVTTVLAKDEFGMAAAWLKNYGGPEGTGLLQLTLGRIASQIDLAPIKAVIEQGIEW
;
A
#
# COMPACT_ATOMS: atom_id res chain seq x y z
N MET A 1 -15.37 20.42 14.89
CA MET A 1 -14.95 21.58 14.08
C MET A 1 -15.95 21.77 12.96
N GLY A 2 -16.49 22.97 12.79
CA GLY A 2 -17.56 23.28 11.82
C GLY A 2 -17.11 24.00 10.54
N SER A 3 -15.85 24.42 10.43
CA SER A 3 -15.32 25.17 9.29
C SER A 3 -13.82 24.92 9.09
N ARG A 4 -13.19 25.64 8.14
CA ARG A 4 -11.76 25.53 7.84
C ARG A 4 -10.92 26.09 8.98
N SER A 5 -9.75 25.50 9.20
CA SER A 5 -8.76 25.97 10.16
C SER A 5 -7.46 26.23 9.42
N PHE A 6 -6.93 27.45 9.58
CA PHE A 6 -5.62 27.86 9.05
C PHE A 6 -4.61 28.16 10.17
N SER A 7 -5.00 28.00 11.43
CA SER A 7 -4.13 28.25 12.57
C SER A 7 -3.16 27.09 12.81
N THR A 8 -1.93 27.43 13.15
CA THR A 8 -1.00 26.46 13.74
C THR A 8 -1.51 26.06 15.13
N PRO A 9 -1.80 24.77 15.39
CA PRO A 9 -2.29 24.35 16.69
C PRO A 9 -1.21 24.49 17.77
N ILE A 10 -1.64 24.75 19.00
CA ILE A 10 -0.77 24.79 20.20
C ILE A 10 -1.13 23.63 21.10
N VAL A 11 -0.12 22.91 21.61
CA VAL A 11 -0.31 21.83 22.59
C VAL A 11 0.16 22.31 23.96
N SER A 12 -0.72 22.29 24.96
CA SER A 12 -0.38 22.59 26.36
C SER A 12 -1.22 21.73 27.29
N ASP A 13 -0.59 21.14 28.31
CA ASP A 13 -1.28 20.41 29.39
C ASP A 13 -2.24 19.31 28.91
N GLY A 14 -1.82 18.58 27.87
CA GLY A 14 -2.63 17.51 27.28
C GLY A 14 -3.81 18.00 26.43
N MET A 15 -3.94 19.31 26.21
CA MET A 15 -4.96 19.91 25.35
C MET A 15 -4.33 20.42 24.05
N VAL A 16 -5.03 20.21 22.93
CA VAL A 16 -4.71 20.81 21.63
C VAL A 16 -5.66 21.98 21.40
N TYR A 17 -5.08 23.17 21.25
CA TYR A 17 -5.80 24.41 20.98
C TYR A 17 -5.68 24.75 19.49
N THR A 18 -6.82 25.00 18.84
CA THR A 18 -6.88 25.46 17.45
C THR A 18 -8.10 26.35 17.23
N CYS A 19 -8.05 27.27 16.27
CA CYS A 19 -9.21 28.05 15.88
C CYS A 19 -9.70 27.67 14.47
N ALA A 20 -10.95 27.98 14.18
CA ALA A 20 -11.52 27.84 12.84
C ALA A 20 -12.16 29.16 12.39
N ASP A 21 -12.46 29.27 11.09
CA ASP A 21 -13.12 30.42 10.47
C ASP A 21 -14.54 30.68 11.05
N ASP A 22 -15.06 29.78 11.89
CA ASP A 22 -16.34 29.95 12.60
C ASP A 22 -16.22 30.83 13.86
N GLY A 23 -15.03 31.38 14.12
CA GLY A 23 -14.77 32.23 15.29
C GLY A 23 -14.67 31.47 16.61
N THR A 24 -14.67 30.13 16.57
CA THR A 24 -14.60 29.29 17.77
C THR A 24 -13.16 28.86 18.04
N LEU A 25 -12.70 29.03 19.29
CA LEU A 25 -11.50 28.38 19.80
C LEU A 25 -11.88 26.98 20.28
N TYR A 26 -11.28 25.96 19.68
CA TYR A 26 -11.45 24.57 20.08
C TYR A 26 -10.32 24.18 21.03
N ALA A 27 -10.67 23.55 22.14
CA ALA A 27 -9.75 22.83 23.01
C ALA A 27 -10.12 21.34 22.93
N LEU A 28 -9.21 20.55 22.38
CA LEU A 28 -9.38 19.11 22.24
C LEU A 28 -8.55 18.43 23.32
N GLU A 29 -9.20 17.67 24.19
CA GLU A 29 -8.47 16.82 25.15
C GLU A 29 -7.72 15.75 24.36
N GLY A 30 -6.40 15.86 24.39
CA GLY A 30 -5.53 14.78 23.98
C GLY A 30 -5.66 13.70 25.03
N THR A 31 -6.21 12.55 24.65
CA THR A 31 -6.01 11.35 25.47
C THR A 31 -4.51 11.15 25.57
N SER A 32 -3.94 11.36 26.75
CA SER A 32 -2.65 10.75 27.09
C SER A 32 -2.80 9.32 26.66
N ALA A 33 -2.03 8.89 25.66
CA ALA A 33 -2.00 7.49 25.30
C ALA A 33 -1.84 6.76 26.63
N GLY A 34 -2.88 5.99 27.02
CA GLY A 34 -2.70 5.02 28.08
C GLY A 34 -1.42 4.28 27.75
N THR A 35 -0.77 3.70 28.73
CA THR A 35 0.29 2.72 28.50
C THR A 35 -0.32 1.52 27.76
N THR A 36 -0.69 1.71 26.50
CA THR A 36 -0.89 0.69 25.50
C THR A 36 0.46 0.04 25.48
N LYS A 37 0.48 -1.22 25.92
CA LYS A 37 1.61 -2.09 25.68
C LYS A 37 1.89 -1.94 24.19
N LYS A 38 2.95 -1.21 23.85
CA LYS A 38 3.27 -0.79 22.49
C LYS A 38 3.66 -2.03 21.71
N SER A 39 2.69 -2.85 21.34
CA SER A 39 2.76 -3.66 20.15
C SER A 39 2.72 -2.65 19.01
N SER A 40 3.80 -1.90 18.79
CA SER A 40 3.92 -1.11 17.57
C SER A 40 4.09 -2.12 16.46
N SER A 41 2.97 -2.59 15.92
CA SER A 41 2.96 -3.34 14.68
C SER A 41 3.87 -2.64 13.70
N ARG A 42 4.89 -3.35 13.25
CA ARG A 42 6.00 -2.73 12.53
C ARG A 42 5.51 -2.30 11.15
N LYS A 43 5.87 -1.08 10.78
CA LYS A 43 5.49 -0.43 9.53
C LYS A 43 6.74 -0.31 8.69
N ILE A 44 6.85 -1.13 7.66
CA ILE A 44 8.05 -1.26 6.84
C ILE A 44 7.81 -0.60 5.48
N LEU A 45 8.82 0.11 5.02
CA LEU A 45 8.90 0.70 3.70
C LEU A 45 10.09 0.07 2.98
N TYR A 46 9.84 -0.55 1.84
CA TYR A 46 10.88 -1.03 0.93
C TYR A 46 11.00 -0.09 -0.27
N PHE A 47 12.24 0.27 -0.58
CA PHE A 47 12.58 1.07 -1.75
C PHE A 47 14.07 0.88 -2.12
N GLU A 48 14.35 0.45 -3.34
CA GLU A 48 15.72 0.42 -3.90
C GLU A 48 15.85 1.23 -5.20
N GLY A 49 14.72 1.62 -5.80
CA GLY A 49 14.69 2.45 -7.00
C GLY A 49 15.18 1.70 -8.24
N ASN A 50 15.64 2.46 -9.24
CA ASN A 50 16.13 1.90 -10.48
C ASN A 50 17.63 1.58 -10.39
N LYS A 51 18.00 0.34 -10.73
CA LYS A 51 19.40 -0.12 -10.74
C LYS A 51 20.18 0.38 -11.95
N SER A 52 19.49 0.83 -12.99
CA SER A 52 20.06 1.43 -14.20
C SER A 52 19.02 2.35 -14.86
N ASP A 53 19.46 3.23 -15.77
CA ASP A 53 18.58 4.11 -16.54
C ASP A 53 17.62 3.35 -17.47
N LYS A 54 17.96 2.10 -17.80
CA LYS A 54 17.13 1.20 -18.62
C LYS A 54 16.18 0.34 -17.79
N ALA A 55 16.26 0.43 -16.46
CA ALA A 55 15.43 -0.39 -15.60
C ALA A 55 13.96 0.02 -15.75
N PHE A 56 13.09 -0.97 -15.96
CA PHE A 56 11.65 -0.74 -16.02
C PHE A 56 11.16 -0.20 -14.67
N SER A 57 10.21 0.73 -14.72
CA SER A 57 9.54 1.26 -13.53
C SER A 57 8.11 1.65 -13.86
N ASN A 58 7.18 1.28 -12.99
CA ASN A 58 5.79 1.71 -13.08
C ASN A 58 5.66 3.22 -12.84
N PHE A 59 6.56 3.78 -12.03
CA PHE A 59 6.58 5.18 -11.65
C PHE A 59 7.81 5.90 -12.21
N PRO A 60 7.69 7.18 -12.61
CA PRO A 60 8.86 8.06 -12.66
C PRO A 60 9.61 8.03 -11.33
N LEU A 61 10.95 8.17 -11.36
CA LEU A 61 11.78 8.15 -10.16
C LEU A 61 11.30 9.19 -9.11
N SER A 62 10.86 10.37 -9.56
CA SER A 62 10.32 11.42 -8.70
C SER A 62 9.08 10.96 -7.91
N THR A 63 8.19 10.18 -8.51
CA THR A 63 7.02 9.63 -7.84
C THR A 63 7.41 8.57 -6.81
N GLY A 64 8.35 7.68 -7.14
CA GLY A 64 8.87 6.70 -6.17
C GLY A 64 9.54 7.37 -4.97
N LEU A 65 10.33 8.42 -5.20
CA LEU A 65 10.94 9.22 -4.14
C LEU A 65 9.90 9.95 -3.28
N PHE A 66 8.87 10.53 -3.90
CA PHE A 66 7.76 11.17 -3.19
C PHE A 66 7.04 10.20 -2.24
N ILE A 67 6.70 8.99 -2.71
CA ILE A 67 6.09 7.95 -1.88
C ILE A 67 7.04 7.56 -0.73
N LYS A 68 8.31 7.32 -1.04
CA LYS A 68 9.32 6.92 -0.06
C LYS A 68 9.48 7.99 1.04
N ASP A 69 9.66 9.25 0.66
CA ASP A 69 9.90 10.34 1.60
C ASP A 69 8.67 10.61 2.47
N TYR A 70 7.46 10.51 1.90
CA TYR A 70 6.21 10.62 2.66
C TYR A 70 6.09 9.55 3.74
N PHE A 71 6.23 8.27 3.39
CA PHE A 71 6.06 7.18 4.36
C PHE A 71 7.21 7.11 5.37
N LYS A 72 8.44 7.45 4.97
CA LYS A 72 9.55 7.62 5.90
C LYS A 72 9.27 8.74 6.91
N GLY A 73 8.77 9.88 6.44
CA GLY A 73 8.33 10.99 7.30
C GLY A 73 7.17 10.62 8.23
N ALA A 74 6.32 9.68 7.81
CA ALA A 74 5.25 9.11 8.62
C ALA A 74 5.70 8.03 9.62
N GLY A 75 7.01 7.76 9.75
CA GLY A 75 7.57 6.85 10.74
C GLY A 75 7.70 5.39 10.28
N TYR A 76 7.60 5.10 8.97
CA TYR A 76 7.87 3.76 8.45
C TYR A 76 9.37 3.50 8.41
N GLU A 77 9.78 2.30 8.81
CA GLU A 77 11.17 1.85 8.77
C GLU A 77 11.57 1.51 7.34
N LEU A 78 12.57 2.22 6.79
CA LEU A 78 13.13 1.94 5.47
C LEU A 78 14.04 0.70 5.53
N MET A 79 13.77 -0.31 4.70
CA MET A 79 14.54 -1.55 4.60
C MET A 79 15.00 -1.81 3.16
N ASP A 80 16.17 -2.44 3.05
CA ASP A 80 16.68 -3.03 1.81
C ASP A 80 16.19 -4.48 1.63
N ALA A 81 16.55 -5.12 0.51
CA ALA A 81 16.12 -6.48 0.22
C ALA A 81 16.55 -7.51 1.28
N LEU A 82 17.77 -7.39 1.83
CA LEU A 82 18.32 -8.35 2.78
C LEU A 82 17.60 -8.24 4.13
N THR A 83 17.52 -7.03 4.67
CA THR A 83 16.85 -6.73 5.94
C THR A 83 15.36 -7.04 5.89
N LEU A 84 14.69 -6.75 4.75
CA LEU A 84 13.29 -7.10 4.56
C LEU A 84 13.06 -8.62 4.53
N THR A 85 13.97 -9.38 3.91
CA THR A 85 13.88 -10.84 3.86
C THR A 85 13.90 -11.44 5.26
N GLU A 86 14.86 -11.01 6.10
CA GLU A 86 14.95 -11.48 7.49
C GLU A 86 13.78 -11.01 8.35
N PHE A 87 13.32 -9.77 8.13
CA PHE A 87 12.11 -9.26 8.77
C PHE A 87 10.90 -10.16 8.48
N MET A 88 10.61 -10.46 7.20
CA MET A 88 9.47 -11.30 6.84
C MET A 88 9.55 -12.69 7.47
N LYS A 89 10.74 -13.31 7.53
CA LYS A 89 10.94 -14.60 8.23
C LYS A 89 10.58 -14.50 9.71
N SER A 90 11.10 -13.48 10.41
CA SER A 90 10.80 -13.27 11.84
C SER A 90 9.32 -12.99 12.11
N GLN A 91 8.63 -12.30 11.18
CA GLN A 91 7.19 -12.05 11.29
C GLN A 91 6.36 -13.31 11.07
N ILE A 92 6.80 -14.21 10.19
CA ILE A 92 6.15 -15.51 9.99
C ILE A 92 6.20 -16.36 11.27
N GLU A 93 7.34 -16.36 11.96
CA GLU A 93 7.52 -17.09 13.22
C GLU A 93 6.68 -16.48 14.36
N SER A 94 6.73 -15.15 14.51
CA SER A 94 6.01 -14.46 15.59
C SER A 94 4.50 -14.31 15.35
N LYS A 95 4.06 -14.40 14.09
CA LYS A 95 2.68 -14.16 13.64
C LYS A 95 2.11 -12.80 14.09
N THR A 96 2.98 -11.83 14.32
CA THR A 96 2.58 -10.48 14.71
C THR A 96 2.17 -9.68 13.49
N THR A 97 1.12 -8.90 13.63
CA THR A 97 0.63 -8.02 12.56
C THR A 97 1.67 -6.96 12.23
N SER A 98 1.97 -6.82 10.94
CA SER A 98 2.87 -5.80 10.40
C SER A 98 2.48 -5.46 8.98
N VAL A 99 3.03 -4.38 8.45
CA VAL A 99 2.80 -3.95 7.06
C VAL A 99 4.11 -3.68 6.33
N VAL A 100 4.17 -4.08 5.07
CA VAL A 100 5.27 -3.80 4.15
C VAL A 100 4.73 -3.06 2.94
N ILE A 101 5.23 -1.84 2.71
CA ILE A 101 4.97 -1.05 1.51
C ILE A 101 6.12 -1.26 0.53
N PHE A 102 5.82 -1.64 -0.71
CA PHE A 102 6.80 -1.65 -1.81
C PHE A 102 6.66 -0.36 -2.63
N ALA A 103 7.40 0.69 -2.28
CA ALA A 103 7.16 2.05 -2.78
C ALA A 103 7.46 2.24 -4.27
N ASP A 104 8.43 1.51 -4.82
CA ASP A 104 8.74 1.47 -6.26
C ASP A 104 8.00 0.36 -7.01
N ASN A 105 7.07 -0.34 -6.32
CA ASN A 105 6.29 -1.45 -6.85
C ASN A 105 7.17 -2.54 -7.48
N LYS A 106 8.21 -2.95 -6.76
CA LYS A 106 9.09 -4.08 -7.10
C LYS A 106 9.27 -4.98 -5.89
N ILE A 107 9.29 -6.29 -6.09
CA ILE A 107 9.60 -7.24 -5.01
C ILE A 107 11.02 -7.78 -5.23
N PRO A 108 11.88 -7.80 -4.20
CA PRO A 108 13.16 -8.50 -4.27
C PRO A 108 13.03 -9.96 -4.68
N GLN A 109 13.97 -10.44 -5.49
CA GLN A 109 14.02 -11.85 -5.88
C GLN A 109 14.08 -12.78 -4.66
N SER A 110 14.79 -12.41 -3.60
CA SER A 110 14.85 -13.19 -2.35
C SER A 110 13.48 -13.44 -1.69
N ILE A 111 12.47 -12.64 -2.04
CA ILE A 111 11.12 -12.68 -1.46
C ILE A 111 10.10 -13.37 -2.38
N ALA A 112 10.28 -13.26 -3.71
CA ALA A 112 9.36 -13.77 -4.73
C ALA A 112 9.97 -14.79 -5.72
N ASN A 113 11.15 -15.38 -5.40
CA ASN A 113 11.80 -16.36 -6.27
C ASN A 113 10.90 -17.58 -6.56
N GLU A 114 10.19 -18.07 -5.54
CA GLU A 114 9.21 -19.14 -5.72
C GLU A 114 7.93 -18.55 -6.31
N ARG A 115 7.54 -19.00 -7.50
CA ARG A 115 6.34 -18.53 -8.23
C ARG A 115 5.09 -19.35 -7.87
N SER A 116 4.88 -19.58 -6.58
CA SER A 116 3.77 -20.35 -6.02
C SER A 116 3.40 -19.84 -4.63
N GLU A 117 2.42 -20.48 -3.99
CA GLU A 117 2.02 -20.13 -2.62
C GLU A 117 3.13 -20.34 -1.58
N ASN A 118 4.22 -21.02 -1.94
CA ASN A 118 5.38 -21.22 -1.07
C ASN A 118 6.34 -20.01 -1.04
N ALA A 119 6.11 -18.98 -1.87
CA ALA A 119 6.85 -17.73 -1.84
C ALA A 119 6.90 -17.12 -0.42
N LEU A 120 8.05 -16.52 -0.06
CA LEU A 120 8.20 -15.88 1.26
C LEU A 120 7.13 -14.81 1.49
N ILE A 121 6.84 -14.00 0.46
CA ILE A 121 5.78 -12.98 0.55
C ILE A 121 4.40 -13.59 0.80
N ARG A 122 4.10 -14.76 0.23
CA ARG A 122 2.81 -15.43 0.47
C ARG A 122 2.77 -16.03 1.88
N LYS A 123 3.85 -16.65 2.34
CA LYS A 123 3.96 -17.13 3.72
C LYS A 123 3.80 -15.99 4.73
N TYR A 124 4.36 -14.81 4.46
CA TYR A 124 4.20 -13.60 5.27
C TYR A 124 2.74 -13.14 5.34
N LEU A 125 2.04 -13.11 4.20
CA LEU A 125 0.61 -12.78 4.13
C LEU A 125 -0.25 -13.77 4.93
N ASN A 126 0.06 -15.08 4.88
CA ASN A 126 -0.62 -16.10 5.67
C ASN A 126 -0.35 -15.98 7.19
N ALA A 127 0.65 -15.19 7.60
CA ALA A 127 1.08 -15.00 8.99
C ALA A 127 0.72 -13.61 9.54
N ASN A 128 -0.47 -13.09 9.19
CA ASN A 128 -0.99 -11.77 9.59
C ASN A 128 -0.24 -10.57 9.01
N GLY A 129 0.63 -10.79 8.01
CA GLY A 129 1.30 -9.73 7.29
C GLY A 129 0.36 -8.96 6.36
N LYS A 130 0.64 -7.68 6.17
CA LYS A 130 0.01 -6.85 5.15
C LYS A 130 1.05 -6.40 4.13
N VAL A 131 0.75 -6.55 2.84
CA VAL A 131 1.61 -6.07 1.74
C VAL A 131 0.85 -5.02 0.96
N VAL A 132 1.53 -3.94 0.59
CA VAL A 132 0.95 -2.85 -0.19
C VAL A 132 1.67 -2.67 -1.52
N PHE A 133 0.91 -2.70 -2.60
CA PHE A 133 1.33 -2.33 -3.95
C PHE A 133 0.58 -1.09 -4.43
N PHE A 134 1.30 -0.23 -5.15
CA PHE A 134 0.77 1.04 -5.65
C PHE A 134 0.53 1.04 -7.17
N ALA A 135 0.90 -0.03 -7.86
CA ALA A 135 0.67 -0.22 -9.28
C ALA A 135 0.16 -1.67 -9.52
N PRO A 136 0.00 -2.13 -10.77
CA PRO A 136 -0.33 -3.53 -11.05
C PRO A 136 0.65 -4.46 -10.35
N ASN A 137 0.18 -5.68 -10.04
CA ASN A 137 0.94 -6.62 -9.25
C ASN A 137 2.37 -6.80 -9.82
N PRO A 138 3.42 -6.53 -9.03
CA PRO A 138 4.79 -6.49 -9.53
C PRO A 138 5.31 -7.84 -10.05
N THR A 139 4.66 -8.96 -9.70
CA THR A 139 5.07 -10.29 -10.16
C THR A 139 4.67 -10.59 -11.60
N VAL A 140 3.85 -9.73 -12.22
CA VAL A 140 3.56 -9.81 -13.67
C VAL A 140 4.80 -9.51 -14.50
N TYR A 141 5.70 -8.65 -14.00
CA TYR A 141 6.85 -8.16 -14.75
C TYR A 141 8.04 -9.11 -14.58
N ILE A 142 8.46 -9.75 -15.68
CA ILE A 142 9.65 -10.61 -15.71
C ILE A 142 10.84 -9.78 -16.16
N TYR A 143 11.88 -9.73 -15.34
CA TYR A 143 13.09 -8.98 -15.63
C TYR A 143 14.17 -9.88 -16.21
N ASN A 144 15.00 -9.31 -17.07
CA ASN A 144 16.16 -9.99 -17.62
C ASN A 144 17.28 -10.09 -16.57
N ASP A 145 17.66 -11.30 -16.17
CA ASP A 145 18.70 -11.54 -15.17
C ASP A 145 20.11 -11.14 -15.64
N THR A 146 20.34 -11.06 -16.96
CA THR A 146 21.63 -10.62 -17.55
C THR A 146 21.74 -9.10 -17.70
N ALA A 147 20.61 -8.38 -17.71
CA ALA A 147 20.55 -6.93 -17.83
C ALA A 147 19.70 -6.34 -16.70
N THR A 148 20.37 -5.90 -15.62
CA THR A 148 19.75 -5.54 -14.34
C THR A 148 18.55 -4.59 -14.48
N GLY A 149 17.36 -5.17 -14.28
CA GLY A 149 16.09 -4.44 -14.18
C GLY A 149 15.41 -4.13 -15.52
N VAL A 150 15.92 -4.63 -16.65
CA VAL A 150 15.24 -4.50 -17.95
C VAL A 150 14.07 -5.47 -18.01
N LEU A 151 12.89 -5.01 -18.46
CA LEU A 151 11.72 -5.87 -18.65
C LEU A 151 11.95 -6.80 -19.84
N ASP A 152 11.82 -8.10 -19.61
CA ASP A 152 11.92 -9.15 -20.63
C ASP A 152 10.53 -9.51 -21.18
N SER A 153 9.59 -9.83 -20.28
CA SER A 153 8.25 -10.30 -20.63
C SER A 153 7.22 -10.02 -19.54
N LEU A 154 5.94 -10.25 -19.84
CA LEU A 154 4.83 -10.16 -18.90
C LEU A 154 4.21 -11.56 -18.71
N ASP A 155 3.93 -11.95 -17.46
CA ASP A 155 3.24 -13.21 -17.13
C ASP A 155 2.13 -12.95 -16.10
N TYR A 156 0.89 -12.87 -16.60
CA TYR A 156 -0.30 -12.58 -15.78
C TYR A 156 -0.77 -13.77 -14.92
N GLU A 157 -0.20 -14.97 -15.09
CA GLU A 157 -0.55 -16.16 -14.30
C GLU A 157 0.20 -16.19 -12.96
N ILE A 158 1.37 -15.56 -12.86
CA ILE A 158 2.19 -15.58 -11.64
C ILE A 158 1.48 -14.96 -10.43
N PRO A 159 0.80 -13.80 -10.52
CA PRO A 159 -0.01 -13.31 -9.43
C PRO A 159 -1.04 -14.33 -8.93
N GLY A 160 -1.69 -15.07 -9.85
CA GLY A 160 -2.62 -16.14 -9.52
C GLY A 160 -1.94 -17.27 -8.72
N LYS A 161 -0.75 -17.69 -9.15
CA LYS A 161 0.01 -18.78 -8.50
C LYS A 161 0.54 -18.41 -7.10
N ILE A 162 0.95 -17.17 -6.88
CA ILE A 162 1.49 -16.71 -5.58
C ILE A 162 0.38 -16.25 -4.64
N PHE A 163 -0.53 -15.40 -5.15
CA PHE A 163 -1.49 -14.66 -4.34
C PHE A 163 -2.91 -15.21 -4.44
N GLY A 164 -3.21 -16.14 -5.36
CA GLY A 164 -4.58 -16.60 -5.59
C GLY A 164 -5.50 -15.48 -6.07
N VAL A 165 -4.96 -14.54 -6.83
CA VAL A 165 -5.69 -13.41 -7.43
C VAL A 165 -5.39 -13.38 -8.93
N LYS A 166 -6.37 -13.78 -9.75
CA LYS A 166 -6.18 -13.81 -11.20
C LYS A 166 -6.08 -12.40 -11.76
N HIS A 167 -5.08 -12.20 -12.60
CA HIS A 167 -4.93 -11.01 -13.41
C HIS A 167 -5.18 -11.42 -14.86
N ILE A 168 -5.94 -10.61 -15.58
CA ILE A 168 -6.26 -10.87 -16.98
C ILE A 168 -5.35 -9.97 -17.80
N GLU A 169 -4.78 -10.51 -18.88
CA GLU A 169 -4.11 -9.69 -19.87
C GLU A 169 -5.10 -8.63 -20.40
N PRO A 170 -4.77 -7.33 -20.36
CA PRO A 170 -5.70 -6.30 -20.81
C PRO A 170 -6.01 -6.47 -22.30
N GLN A 171 -7.23 -6.92 -22.62
CA GLN A 171 -7.68 -7.04 -24.01
C GLN A 171 -7.95 -5.67 -24.64
N PHE A 172 -8.32 -4.67 -23.81
CA PHE A 172 -8.62 -3.31 -24.24
C PHE A 172 -7.79 -2.31 -23.44
N SER A 173 -6.62 -2.00 -24.01
CA SER A 173 -5.76 -0.84 -23.73
C SER A 173 -5.16 -0.75 -22.33
N ASN A 174 -3.97 -0.15 -22.29
CA ASN A 174 -3.35 0.50 -21.13
C ASN A 174 -4.21 1.69 -20.65
N GLY A 175 -5.52 1.51 -20.56
CA GLY A 175 -6.52 2.52 -20.26
C GLY A 175 -6.40 2.96 -18.82
N TYR A 176 -6.54 4.26 -18.64
CA TYR A 176 -6.62 4.89 -17.34
C TYR A 176 -8.10 5.11 -17.03
N TYR A 177 -8.55 4.54 -15.92
CA TYR A 177 -9.96 4.49 -15.55
C TYR A 177 -10.18 5.14 -14.18
N PRO A 178 -11.29 5.87 -13.98
CA PRO A 178 -11.63 6.41 -12.67
C PRO A 178 -11.85 5.29 -11.65
N ALA A 179 -11.07 5.27 -10.56
CA ALA A 179 -11.29 4.42 -9.41
C ALA A 179 -12.18 5.16 -8.40
N ILE A 180 -13.44 4.74 -8.28
CA ILE A 180 -14.44 5.37 -7.40
C ILE A 180 -14.55 4.57 -6.10
N PRO A 181 -14.33 5.17 -4.92
CA PRO A 181 -14.45 4.49 -3.63
C PRO A 181 -15.81 3.81 -3.43
N THR A 182 -15.79 2.57 -2.94
CA THR A 182 -16.99 1.88 -2.45
C THR A 182 -17.32 2.33 -1.03
N LYS A 183 -18.45 1.87 -0.47
CA LYS A 183 -18.77 2.07 0.96
C LYS A 183 -17.63 1.57 1.88
N GLU A 184 -17.03 0.43 1.54
CA GLU A 184 -15.89 -0.12 2.27
C GLU A 184 -14.63 0.73 2.09
N GLY A 185 -14.38 1.22 0.89
CA GLY A 185 -13.29 2.15 0.63
C GLY A 185 -13.38 3.42 1.47
N LEU A 186 -14.58 4.01 1.55
CA LEU A 186 -14.85 5.19 2.38
C LEU A 186 -14.66 4.88 3.87
N ARG A 187 -15.12 3.71 4.35
CA ARG A 187 -14.91 3.23 5.72
C ARG A 187 -13.42 3.09 6.04
N PHE A 188 -12.63 2.61 5.09
CA PHE A 188 -11.18 2.42 5.26
C PHE A 188 -10.39 3.73 5.17
N GLY A 189 -10.98 4.80 4.65
CA GLY A 189 -10.39 6.15 4.65
C GLY A 189 -10.27 6.81 3.28
N LEU A 190 -10.63 6.14 2.18
CA LEU A 190 -10.70 6.77 0.86
C LEU A 190 -11.75 7.89 0.85
N LYS A 191 -11.58 8.88 -0.02
CA LYS A 191 -12.42 10.10 -0.03
C LYS A 191 -12.99 10.44 -1.39
N THR A 192 -12.14 10.59 -2.39
CA THR A 192 -12.51 10.97 -3.75
C THR A 192 -12.08 9.90 -4.74
N PHE A 193 -12.57 9.99 -5.97
CA PHE A 193 -12.05 9.19 -7.07
C PHE A 193 -10.65 9.64 -7.47
N TRP A 194 -9.89 8.73 -8.07
CA TRP A 194 -8.60 9.02 -8.70
C TRP A 194 -8.48 8.21 -9.99
N THR A 195 -7.42 8.42 -10.76
CA THR A 195 -7.15 7.66 -11.97
C THR A 195 -6.31 6.42 -11.66
N GLY A 196 -6.86 5.24 -11.93
CA GLY A 196 -6.21 3.93 -11.79
C GLY A 196 -6.10 3.18 -13.11
N PHE A 197 -5.56 1.96 -13.07
CA PHE A 197 -5.36 1.11 -14.25
C PHE A 197 -5.17 -0.36 -13.82
N TYR A 198 -5.45 -1.32 -14.71
CA TYR A 198 -5.44 -2.78 -14.43
C TYR A 198 -6.34 -3.21 -13.25
N ALA A 199 -7.62 -2.80 -13.29
CA ALA A 199 -8.62 -3.36 -12.40
C ALA A 199 -8.83 -4.87 -12.66
N ILE A 200 -9.22 -5.61 -11.63
CA ILE A 200 -9.42 -7.07 -11.70
C ILE A 200 -10.87 -7.45 -11.39
N ASN A 201 -11.22 -8.72 -11.61
CA ASN A 201 -12.55 -9.22 -11.26
C ASN A 201 -12.78 -9.06 -9.74
N PRO A 202 -13.85 -8.39 -9.29
CA PRO A 202 -14.14 -8.21 -7.87
C PRO A 202 -14.30 -9.51 -7.08
N ASP A 203 -14.64 -10.63 -7.73
CA ASP A 203 -14.80 -11.93 -7.06
C ASP A 203 -13.47 -12.57 -6.65
N GLU A 204 -12.34 -12.06 -7.18
CA GLU A 204 -11.01 -12.57 -6.86
C GLU A 204 -10.50 -12.06 -5.50
N VAL A 205 -11.18 -11.08 -4.88
CA VAL A 205 -10.70 -10.35 -3.70
C VAL A 205 -11.68 -10.40 -2.52
N THR A 206 -11.19 -10.10 -1.32
CA THR A 206 -12.03 -10.13 -0.11
C THR A 206 -12.83 -8.84 0.06
N THR A 207 -12.22 -7.70 -0.24
CA THR A 207 -12.85 -6.39 -0.09
C THR A 207 -12.51 -5.52 -1.28
N VAL A 208 -13.55 -5.04 -1.97
CA VAL A 208 -13.41 -4.07 -3.06
C VAL A 208 -13.48 -2.67 -2.47
N LEU A 209 -12.37 -1.93 -2.52
CA LEU A 209 -12.24 -0.59 -1.95
C LEU A 209 -12.60 0.51 -2.95
N ALA A 210 -12.35 0.28 -4.24
CA ALA A 210 -12.81 1.15 -5.32
C ALA A 210 -13.17 0.34 -6.56
N LYS A 211 -14.12 0.85 -7.34
CA LYS A 211 -14.52 0.27 -8.63
C LYS A 211 -14.25 1.23 -9.78
N ASP A 212 -13.93 0.68 -10.94
CA ASP A 212 -13.96 1.44 -12.20
C ASP A 212 -15.38 1.53 -12.78
N GLU A 213 -15.53 2.22 -13.93
CA GLU A 213 -16.80 2.38 -14.62
C GLU A 213 -17.40 1.07 -15.15
N PHE A 214 -16.58 0.01 -15.26
CA PHE A 214 -17.01 -1.33 -15.65
C PHE A 214 -17.39 -2.18 -14.44
N GLY A 215 -17.27 -1.64 -13.23
CA GLY A 215 -17.56 -2.33 -11.98
C GLY A 215 -16.43 -3.26 -11.51
N MET A 216 -15.26 -3.22 -12.16
CA MET A 216 -14.08 -4.01 -11.81
C MET A 216 -13.40 -3.43 -10.58
N ALA A 217 -12.68 -4.27 -9.82
CA ALA A 217 -11.98 -3.83 -8.61
C ALA A 217 -10.70 -3.07 -8.95
N ALA A 218 -10.75 -1.74 -8.88
CA ALA A 218 -9.63 -0.84 -9.14
C ALA A 218 -8.70 -0.64 -7.93
N ALA A 219 -9.26 -0.81 -6.72
CA ALA A 219 -8.51 -0.93 -5.47
C ALA A 219 -9.17 -1.98 -4.60
N TRP A 220 -8.36 -2.79 -3.91
CA TRP A 220 -8.87 -3.97 -3.22
C TRP A 220 -7.91 -4.51 -2.17
N LEU A 221 -8.48 -5.31 -1.27
CA LEU A 221 -7.77 -6.11 -0.27
C LEU A 221 -8.13 -7.58 -0.47
N LYS A 222 -7.12 -8.46 -0.51
CA LYS A 222 -7.25 -9.91 -0.37
C LYS A 222 -6.72 -10.34 0.99
N ASN A 223 -7.59 -10.87 1.84
CA ASN A 223 -7.22 -11.41 3.13
C ASN A 223 -6.85 -12.91 3.02
N TYR A 224 -5.90 -13.36 3.85
CA TYR A 224 -5.36 -14.72 3.85
C TYR A 224 -5.57 -15.45 5.19
N GLY A 225 -6.66 -15.12 5.90
CA GLY A 225 -7.01 -15.72 7.19
C GLY A 225 -6.54 -14.93 8.41
N GLY A 226 -5.89 -13.79 8.22
CA GLY A 226 -5.48 -12.87 9.30
C GLY A 226 -6.58 -11.87 9.69
N PRO A 227 -6.31 -10.98 10.67
CA PRO A 227 -7.23 -9.92 11.10
C PRO A 227 -7.75 -9.06 9.94
N GLU A 228 -8.93 -8.44 10.11
CA GLU A 228 -9.52 -7.51 9.13
C GLU A 228 -8.51 -6.43 8.72
N GLY A 229 -8.44 -6.10 7.43
CA GLY A 229 -7.48 -5.09 6.94
C GLY A 229 -6.06 -5.62 6.69
N THR A 230 -5.72 -6.84 7.10
CA THR A 230 -4.46 -7.52 6.74
C THR A 230 -4.57 -8.31 5.44
N GLY A 231 -3.43 -8.69 4.86
CA GLY A 231 -3.33 -9.37 3.57
C GLY A 231 -2.76 -8.48 2.45
N LEU A 232 -3.08 -8.80 1.20
CA LEU A 232 -2.56 -8.11 0.03
C LEU A 232 -3.46 -6.94 -0.33
N LEU A 233 -2.95 -5.72 -0.21
CA LEU A 233 -3.60 -4.47 -0.56
C LEU A 233 -3.01 -3.92 -1.85
N GLN A 234 -3.86 -3.75 -2.87
CA GLN A 234 -3.48 -3.06 -4.11
C GLN A 234 -4.26 -1.76 -4.24
N LEU A 235 -3.54 -0.64 -4.27
CA LEU A 235 -4.06 0.72 -4.41
C LEU A 235 -3.39 1.35 -5.62
N THR A 236 -3.91 1.11 -6.82
CA THR A 236 -3.28 1.63 -8.05
C THR A 236 -3.33 3.16 -8.06
N LEU A 237 -2.17 3.80 -7.90
CA LEU A 237 -2.05 5.26 -7.83
C LEU A 237 -1.83 5.86 -9.22
N GLY A 238 -2.12 7.16 -9.36
CA GLY A 238 -1.67 7.94 -10.51
C GLY A 238 -0.14 7.87 -10.65
N ARG A 239 0.36 7.92 -11.89
CA ARG A 239 1.81 7.74 -12.13
C ARG A 239 2.65 8.95 -11.72
N ILE A 240 2.07 10.14 -11.66
CA ILE A 240 2.78 11.40 -11.40
C ILE A 240 2.46 11.88 -9.99
N ALA A 241 3.49 12.21 -9.20
CA ALA A 241 3.36 12.64 -7.81
C ALA A 241 2.30 13.73 -7.57
N SER A 242 2.18 14.72 -8.46
CA SER A 242 1.19 15.80 -8.34
C SER A 242 -0.27 15.34 -8.42
N GLN A 243 -0.52 14.10 -8.84
CA GLN A 243 -1.85 13.50 -8.93
C GLN A 243 -2.18 12.60 -7.72
N ILE A 244 -1.26 12.47 -6.76
CA ILE A 244 -1.38 11.52 -5.66
C ILE A 244 -1.58 12.27 -4.34
N ASP A 245 -2.68 11.96 -3.66
CA ASP A 245 -2.87 12.31 -2.25
C ASP A 245 -2.60 11.06 -1.38
N LEU A 246 -1.49 11.06 -0.65
CA LEU A 246 -1.06 9.93 0.17
C LEU A 246 -1.71 9.88 1.56
N ALA A 247 -2.41 10.93 2.00
CA ALA A 247 -3.10 10.94 3.29
C ALA A 247 -4.23 9.88 3.38
N PRO A 248 -5.21 9.84 2.46
CA PRO A 248 -6.25 8.80 2.47
C PRO A 248 -5.66 7.41 2.22
N ILE A 249 -4.60 7.31 1.41
CA ILE A 249 -3.90 6.05 1.13
C ILE A 249 -3.26 5.48 2.39
N LYS A 250 -2.57 6.32 3.18
CA LYS A 250 -2.00 5.93 4.47
C LYS A 250 -3.07 5.42 5.43
N ALA A 251 -4.23 6.08 5.51
CA ALA A 251 -5.33 5.64 6.36
C ALA A 251 -5.75 4.19 6.02
N VAL A 252 -5.93 3.88 4.74
CA VAL A 252 -6.27 2.51 4.27
C VAL A 252 -5.16 1.50 4.58
N ILE A 253 -3.89 1.90 4.45
CA ILE A 253 -2.75 1.04 4.77
C ILE A 253 -2.70 0.70 6.25
N GLU A 254 -3.01 1.64 7.13
CA GLU A 254 -2.95 1.45 8.58
C GLU A 254 -4.20 0.77 9.16
N GLN A 255 -5.30 0.71 8.40
CA GLN A 255 -6.45 -0.15 8.75
C GLN A 255 -5.98 -1.58 8.97
N GLY A 256 -6.30 -2.13 10.13
CA GLY A 256 -5.91 -3.48 10.47
C GLY A 256 -4.49 -3.63 11.03
N ILE A 257 -3.75 -2.55 11.31
CA ILE A 257 -2.39 -2.61 11.86
C ILE A 257 -2.27 -2.10 13.31
N GLU A 258 -3.08 -1.13 13.78
CA GLU A 258 -2.90 -0.46 15.09
C GLU A 258 -4.05 -0.63 16.10
N TRP A 259 -4.41 -1.85 16.45
CA TRP A 259 -5.59 -2.18 17.27
C TRP A 259 -5.23 -3.13 18.39
#